data_AF-A0A7X4IYP2-F1
#
_entry.id   AF-A0A7X4IYP2-F1
#
_cell.length_a   1.000
_cell.length_b   1.000
_cell.length_c   1.000
_cell.angle_alpha   90.00
_cell.angle_beta   90.00
_cell.angle_gamma   90.00
#
_symmetry.space_group_name_H-M   'P 1'
#
loop_
_entity.id
_entity.type
_entity.pdbx_description
1 polymer ?
#
loop_
_entity_poly.entity_id
_entity_poly.type
_entity_poly.pdbx_seq_one_letter_code
_entity_poly.pdbx_strand_id
1 'polypeptide(L)'
;MSKSDIDSALRQWRDSGLISSELAERLLTDHTDRKRAGRGRFLQYAVSVTAGILLVIAAVTFFSWSWPDLGPGVRTCVIAGAGIAALLLGLRFEAAQRFVPVTWALQTSGLILLLAAFLYSMQAWENGTAGGVVVGLLALAIPATTIPIFVRRNPIMPAVATALAYAFLAAFLLRAFDLDADIIIWIVDGALVATLAGLGLLLYTGRAESVSHRTLYTFSVCLYGGYPMVGMTAIGPLELDDNALLALDAWLLVITALALWGIHRAPAALRSARYVHHLAASVLLAIPLGFGTTLEVLELPPLGAAAAIAGAGACGLWYGLARDARSVVVCSCVTILCAAWYLGVDAGERLGTVLALAFTAVLFFWVATRLGRMRES
;
A
#
# COMPACT_ATOMS: atom_id res chain seq x y z
N MET A 1 -11.93 -15.42 12.73
CA MET A 1 -12.89 -16.15 13.59
C MET A 1 -13.70 -15.15 14.38
N SER A 2 -15.01 -15.32 14.42
CA SER A 2 -15.90 -14.49 15.24
C SER A 2 -15.81 -14.90 16.72
N LYS A 3 -16.33 -14.09 17.66
CA LYS A 3 -16.35 -14.43 19.10
C LYS A 3 -17.13 -15.73 19.35
N SER A 4 -18.22 -15.96 18.62
CA SER A 4 -19.01 -17.19 18.76
C SER A 4 -18.26 -18.40 18.21
N ASP A 5 -17.38 -18.22 17.22
CA ASP A 5 -16.62 -19.33 16.60
C ASP A 5 -15.54 -19.88 17.55
N ILE A 6 -14.93 -19.01 18.39
CA ILE A 6 -13.92 -19.43 19.39
C ILE A 6 -14.59 -20.02 20.63
N ASP A 7 -15.68 -19.39 21.10
CA ASP A 7 -16.42 -19.89 22.26
C ASP A 7 -17.05 -21.26 21.97
N SER A 8 -17.54 -21.50 20.74
CA SER A 8 -18.06 -22.80 20.31
C SER A 8 -16.96 -23.85 20.15
N ALA A 9 -15.83 -23.51 19.52
CA ALA A 9 -14.70 -24.43 19.38
C ALA A 9 -14.10 -24.85 20.73
N LEU A 10 -13.92 -23.90 21.67
CA LEU A 10 -13.41 -24.21 23.01
C LEU A 10 -14.38 -25.06 23.83
N ARG A 11 -15.69 -24.85 23.69
CA ARG A 11 -16.70 -25.72 24.31
C ARG A 11 -16.66 -27.13 23.70
N GLN A 12 -16.59 -27.24 22.38
CA GLN A 12 -16.51 -28.53 21.69
C GLN A 12 -15.25 -29.32 22.11
N TRP A 13 -14.09 -28.67 22.23
CA TRP A 13 -12.85 -29.31 22.67
C TRP A 13 -12.88 -29.72 24.15
N ARG A 14 -13.57 -28.95 24.99
CA ARG A 14 -13.81 -29.33 26.39
C ARG A 14 -14.74 -30.54 26.48
N ASP A 15 -15.85 -30.51 25.75
CA ASP A 15 -16.90 -31.54 25.81
C ASP A 15 -16.41 -32.87 25.18
N SER A 16 -15.42 -32.81 24.29
CA SER A 16 -14.70 -33.98 23.75
C SER A 16 -13.50 -34.43 24.59
N GLY A 17 -13.22 -33.78 25.74
CA GLY A 17 -12.13 -34.13 26.63
C GLY A 17 -10.72 -33.82 26.11
N LEU A 18 -10.60 -33.11 24.98
CA LEU A 18 -9.32 -32.71 24.39
C LEU A 18 -8.58 -31.66 25.23
N ILE A 19 -9.33 -30.86 26.00
CA ILE A 19 -8.78 -29.86 26.91
C ILE A 19 -9.53 -29.91 28.24
N SER A 20 -8.82 -29.63 29.34
CA SER A 20 -9.46 -29.52 30.65
C SER A 20 -10.38 -28.31 30.72
N SER A 21 -11.39 -28.38 31.59
CA SER A 21 -12.28 -27.26 31.91
C SER A 21 -11.50 -26.02 32.35
N GLU A 22 -10.44 -26.20 33.15
CA GLU A 22 -9.57 -25.11 33.60
C GLU A 22 -8.76 -24.48 32.46
N LEU A 23 -8.26 -25.27 31.51
CA LEU A 23 -7.53 -24.74 30.34
C LEU A 23 -8.47 -23.99 29.39
N ALA A 24 -9.69 -24.49 29.18
CA ALA A 24 -10.71 -23.83 28.37
C ALA A 24 -11.11 -22.48 28.97
N GLU A 25 -11.33 -22.41 30.29
CA GLU A 25 -11.62 -21.15 30.99
C GLU A 25 -10.45 -20.17 30.90
N ARG A 26 -9.21 -20.63 31.11
CA ARG A 26 -8.01 -19.78 30.95
C ARG A 26 -7.88 -19.23 29.53
N LEU A 27 -8.11 -20.04 28.51
CA LEU A 27 -8.06 -19.60 27.11
C LEU A 27 -9.19 -18.61 26.77
N LEU A 28 -10.39 -18.81 27.33
CA LEU A 28 -11.51 -17.88 27.16
C LEU A 28 -11.24 -16.53 27.84
N THR A 29 -10.68 -16.58 29.05
CA THR A 29 -10.30 -15.42 29.85
C THR A 29 -9.17 -14.66 29.16
N ASP A 30 -8.13 -15.36 28.71
CA ASP A 30 -7.03 -14.78 27.95
C ASP A 30 -7.50 -14.20 26.60
N HIS A 31 -8.47 -14.83 25.93
CA HIS A 31 -9.07 -14.28 24.71
C HIS A 31 -9.90 -13.01 24.98
N THR A 32 -10.69 -12.99 26.05
CA THR A 32 -11.50 -11.82 26.44
C THR A 32 -10.65 -10.67 26.98
N ASP A 33 -9.61 -10.96 27.73
CA ASP A 33 -8.64 -9.98 28.23
C ASP A 33 -7.78 -9.40 27.10
N ARG A 34 -7.34 -10.22 26.13
CA ARG A 34 -6.71 -9.73 24.89
C ARG A 34 -7.63 -8.79 24.11
N LYS A 35 -8.95 -9.04 24.12
CA LYS A 35 -9.95 -8.20 23.44
C LYS A 35 -10.22 -6.88 24.20
N ARG A 36 -10.29 -6.91 25.53
CA ARG A 36 -10.38 -5.70 26.38
C ARG A 36 -9.10 -4.85 26.28
N ALA A 37 -7.93 -5.49 26.33
CA ALA A 37 -6.64 -4.84 26.08
C ALA A 37 -6.56 -4.27 24.65
N GLY A 38 -7.16 -4.93 23.65
CA GLY A 38 -7.28 -4.42 22.29
C GLY A 38 -8.15 -3.15 22.18
N ARG A 39 -9.25 -3.05 22.93
CA ARG A 39 -10.11 -1.85 23.00
C ARG A 39 -9.43 -0.66 23.69
N GLY A 40 -8.69 -0.90 24.77
CA GLY A 40 -7.88 0.12 25.44
C GLY A 40 -6.76 0.66 24.55
N ARG A 41 -6.08 -0.22 23.80
CA ARG A 41 -5.10 0.18 22.77
C ARG A 41 -5.75 0.97 21.64
N PHE A 42 -6.96 0.60 21.19
CA PHE A 42 -7.68 1.33 20.15
C PHE A 42 -8.03 2.77 20.58
N LEU A 43 -8.47 2.98 21.82
CA LEU A 43 -8.71 4.33 22.34
C LEU A 43 -7.41 5.14 22.44
N GLN A 44 -6.32 4.50 22.89
CA GLN A 44 -4.99 5.11 22.92
C GLN A 44 -4.50 5.46 21.51
N TYR A 45 -4.77 4.60 20.51
CA TYR A 45 -4.49 4.86 19.11
C TYR A 45 -5.31 6.03 18.58
N ALA A 46 -6.63 6.06 18.83
CA ALA A 46 -7.49 7.15 18.42
C ALA A 46 -7.04 8.49 19.03
N VAL A 47 -6.72 8.53 20.33
CA VAL A 47 -6.18 9.75 20.98
C VAL A 47 -4.83 10.15 20.38
N SER A 48 -3.93 9.20 20.13
CA SER A 48 -2.63 9.52 19.51
C SER A 48 -2.75 10.01 18.06
N VAL A 49 -3.70 9.47 17.28
CA VAL A 49 -3.98 9.91 15.91
C VAL A 49 -4.59 11.32 15.93
N THR A 50 -5.57 11.58 16.80
CA THR A 50 -6.17 12.91 16.96
C THR A 50 -5.14 13.94 17.44
N ALA A 51 -4.28 13.59 18.41
CA ALA A 51 -3.20 14.45 18.85
C ALA A 51 -2.19 14.72 17.72
N GLY A 52 -1.86 13.70 16.91
CA GLY A 52 -1.02 13.86 15.73
C GLY A 52 -1.65 14.80 14.69
N ILE A 53 -2.94 14.66 14.39
CA ILE A 53 -3.67 15.54 13.47
C ILE A 53 -3.68 16.99 13.97
N LEU A 54 -3.95 17.21 15.27
CA LEU A 54 -3.92 18.54 15.87
C LEU A 54 -2.52 19.17 15.79
N LEU A 55 -1.47 18.38 15.98
CA LEU A 55 -0.08 18.84 15.89
C LEU A 55 0.31 19.18 14.45
N VAL A 56 -0.19 18.42 13.47
CA VAL A 56 -0.05 18.73 12.04
C VAL A 56 -0.78 20.04 11.70
N ILE A 57 -2.01 20.24 12.16
CA ILE A 57 -2.76 21.48 11.93
C ILE A 57 -2.03 22.67 12.56
N ALA A 58 -1.57 22.55 13.81
CA ALA A 58 -0.82 23.60 14.49
C ALA A 58 0.50 23.93 13.75
N ALA A 59 1.22 22.91 13.30
CA ALA A 59 2.44 23.08 12.51
C ALA A 59 2.16 23.75 11.16
N VAL A 60 1.14 23.32 10.41
CA VAL A 60 0.75 23.91 9.12
C VAL A 60 0.33 25.36 9.29
N THR A 61 -0.46 25.70 10.31
CA THR A 61 -0.85 27.08 10.60
C THR A 61 0.35 27.94 10.98
N PHE A 62 1.21 27.47 11.89
CA PHE A 62 2.43 28.20 12.29
C PHE A 62 3.39 28.40 11.12
N PHE A 63 3.59 27.35 10.31
CA PHE A 63 4.39 27.46 9.10
C PHE A 63 3.74 28.41 8.11
N SER A 64 2.44 28.35 7.85
CA SER A 64 1.79 29.27 6.89
C SER A 64 2.00 30.76 7.19
N TRP A 65 2.13 31.13 8.47
CA TRP A 65 2.39 32.51 8.89
C TRP A 65 3.87 32.91 8.80
N SER A 66 4.78 31.99 9.12
CA SER A 66 6.23 32.25 9.12
C SER A 66 6.91 31.92 7.79
N TRP A 67 6.25 31.14 6.93
CA TRP A 67 6.77 30.66 5.65
C TRP A 67 7.20 31.81 4.74
N PRO A 68 6.36 32.84 4.49
CA PRO A 68 6.66 33.90 3.51
C PRO A 68 7.96 34.63 3.82
N ASP A 69 8.29 34.80 5.10
CA ASP A 69 9.44 35.58 5.56
C ASP A 69 10.76 34.78 5.57
N LEU A 70 10.70 33.46 5.44
CA LEU A 70 11.89 32.61 5.39
C LEU A 70 12.48 32.55 3.98
N GLY A 71 13.80 32.68 3.87
CA GLY A 71 14.51 32.41 2.62
C GLY A 71 14.44 30.93 2.19
N PRO A 72 14.58 30.61 0.88
CA PRO A 72 14.42 29.25 0.35
C PRO A 72 15.34 28.21 1.02
N GLY A 73 16.57 28.58 1.34
CA GLY A 73 17.52 27.71 2.05
C GLY A 73 17.08 27.39 3.48
N VAL A 74 16.54 28.37 4.20
CA VAL A 74 16.06 28.17 5.58
C VAL A 74 14.82 27.27 5.58
N ARG A 75 13.88 27.49 4.67
CA ARG A 75 12.71 26.61 4.48
C ARG A 75 13.13 25.17 4.21
N THR A 76 14.10 24.97 3.33
CA THR A 76 14.68 23.64 3.05
C THR A 76 15.22 22.97 4.31
N CYS A 77 16.04 23.68 5.09
CA CYS A 77 16.61 23.18 6.33
C CYS A 77 15.55 22.86 7.39
N VAL A 78 14.48 23.66 7.47
CA VAL A 78 13.36 23.42 8.38
C VAL A 78 12.59 22.15 8.02
N ILE A 79 12.28 21.95 6.73
CA ILE A 79 11.62 20.71 6.26
C ILE A 79 12.52 19.51 6.54
N ALA A 80 13.81 19.61 6.21
CA ALA A 80 14.77 18.55 6.46
C ALA A 80 14.85 18.22 7.96
N GLY A 81 14.97 19.24 8.83
CA GLY A 81 15.01 19.09 10.28
C GLY A 81 13.76 18.40 10.84
N ALA A 82 12.57 18.78 10.36
CA ALA A 82 11.32 18.13 10.73
C ALA A 82 11.28 16.66 10.27
N GLY A 83 11.76 16.38 9.06
CA GLY A 83 11.88 15.02 8.52
C GLY A 83 12.82 14.13 9.34
N ILE A 84 14.02 14.64 9.70
CA ILE A 84 14.98 13.95 10.58
C ILE A 84 14.34 13.69 11.94
N ALA A 85 13.71 14.70 12.55
CA ALA A 85 13.08 14.57 13.86
C ALA A 85 11.98 13.50 13.86
N ALA A 86 11.10 13.50 12.85
CA ALA A 86 10.04 12.50 12.70
C ALA A 86 10.62 11.09 12.52
N LEU A 87 11.65 10.93 11.68
CA LEU A 87 12.32 9.67 11.45
C LEU A 87 12.99 9.12 12.73
N LEU A 88 13.74 9.95 13.44
CA LEU A 88 14.41 9.59 14.70
C LEU A 88 13.40 9.28 15.81
N LEU A 89 12.32 10.04 15.91
CA LEU A 89 11.24 9.78 16.86
C LEU A 89 10.56 8.44 16.57
N GLY A 90 10.28 8.16 15.29
CA GLY A 90 9.77 6.88 14.84
C GLY A 90 10.70 5.72 15.21
N LEU A 91 12.00 5.84 14.97
CA LEU A 91 13.01 4.84 15.36
C LEU A 91 13.10 4.65 16.89
N ARG A 92 12.96 5.73 17.66
CA ARG A 92 12.98 5.68 19.13
C ARG A 92 11.74 4.99 19.70
N PHE A 93 10.55 5.29 19.16
CA PHE A 93 9.32 4.62 19.58
C PHE A 93 9.30 3.14 19.19
N GLU A 94 9.87 2.80 18.04
CA GLU A 94 10.06 1.41 17.64
C GLU A 94 10.99 0.66 18.62
N ALA A 95 12.12 1.26 19.00
CA ALA A 95 13.02 0.68 19.99
C ALA A 95 12.34 0.46 21.36
N ALA A 96 11.36 1.29 21.71
CA ALA A 96 10.55 1.12 22.92
C ALA A 96 9.41 0.09 22.78
N GLN A 97 9.23 -0.52 21.59
CA GLN A 97 8.12 -1.41 21.24
C GLN A 97 6.72 -0.87 21.57
N ARG A 98 6.54 0.46 21.49
CA ARG A 98 5.26 1.14 21.75
C ARG A 98 4.70 1.71 20.45
N PHE A 99 3.38 1.59 20.26
CA PHE A 99 2.63 2.20 19.15
C PHE A 99 3.14 1.86 17.75
N VAL A 100 3.34 0.57 17.45
CA VAL A 100 3.95 0.08 16.20
C VAL A 100 3.39 0.74 14.92
N PRO A 101 2.07 0.93 14.70
CA PRO A 101 1.58 1.60 13.50
C PRO A 101 2.03 3.07 13.38
N VAL A 102 2.10 3.79 14.52
CA VAL A 102 2.54 5.18 14.59
C VAL A 102 4.04 5.27 14.27
N THR A 103 4.83 4.27 14.69
CA THR A 103 6.27 4.22 14.37
C THR A 103 6.51 4.18 12.86
N TRP A 104 5.79 3.32 12.14
CA TRP A 104 5.93 3.20 10.69
C TRP A 104 5.44 4.44 9.95
N ALA A 105 4.33 5.03 10.42
CA ALA A 105 3.84 6.29 9.89
C ALA A 105 4.88 7.42 10.08
N LEU A 106 5.44 7.58 11.28
CA LEU A 106 6.46 8.59 11.55
C LEU A 106 7.73 8.40 10.72
N GLN A 107 8.20 7.15 10.57
CA GLN A 107 9.37 6.86 9.74
C GLN A 107 9.11 7.13 8.26
N THR A 108 7.95 6.74 7.75
CA THR A 108 7.53 7.00 6.37
C THR A 108 7.39 8.49 6.12
N SER A 109 6.67 9.21 6.98
CA SER A 109 6.52 10.67 6.89
C SER A 109 7.86 11.39 7.01
N GLY A 110 8.77 10.92 7.87
CA GLY A 110 10.11 11.47 7.98
C GLY A 110 10.90 11.36 6.67
N LEU A 111 10.86 10.20 6.02
CA LEU A 111 11.49 10.01 4.70
C LEU A 111 10.83 10.87 3.61
N ILE A 112 9.50 10.98 3.59
CA ILE A 112 8.79 11.83 2.62
C ILE A 112 9.14 13.31 2.81
N LEU A 113 9.21 13.79 4.06
CA LEU A 113 9.62 15.16 4.35
C LEU A 113 11.07 15.42 3.92
N LEU A 114 11.97 14.44 4.11
CA LEU A 114 13.35 14.55 3.65
C LEU A 114 13.43 14.63 2.12
N LEU A 115 12.65 13.82 1.41
CA LEU A 115 12.53 13.90 -0.05
C LEU A 115 11.98 15.26 -0.50
N ALA A 116 10.93 15.75 0.17
CA ALA A 116 10.36 17.07 -0.11
C ALA A 116 11.37 18.19 0.14
N ALA A 117 12.20 18.08 1.18
CA ALA A 117 13.29 19.03 1.43
C ALA A 117 14.30 19.04 0.28
N PHE A 118 14.67 17.87 -0.26
CA PHE A 118 15.58 17.81 -1.42
C PHE A 118 15.00 18.45 -2.67
N LEU A 119 13.72 18.24 -2.95
CA LEU A 119 13.05 18.92 -4.06
C LEU A 119 12.95 20.44 -3.82
N TYR A 120 12.58 20.85 -2.61
CA TYR A 120 12.47 22.27 -2.25
C TYR A 120 13.83 22.99 -2.31
N SER A 121 14.93 22.27 -2.05
CA SER A 121 16.29 22.80 -2.09
C SER A 121 16.70 23.37 -3.45
N MET A 122 16.00 22.99 -4.54
CA MET A 122 16.22 23.54 -5.88
C MET A 122 16.01 25.05 -5.93
N GLN A 123 15.17 25.59 -5.04
CA GLN A 123 14.95 27.04 -4.93
C GLN A 123 16.10 27.77 -4.22
N ALA A 124 16.95 27.04 -3.50
CA ALA A 124 18.05 27.59 -2.71
C ALA A 124 19.41 27.42 -3.38
N TRP A 125 19.62 26.29 -4.05
CA TRP A 125 20.86 25.96 -4.74
C TRP A 125 20.51 25.32 -6.08
N GLU A 126 21.05 25.85 -7.17
CA GLU A 126 20.86 25.29 -8.51
C GLU A 126 21.50 23.90 -8.64
N ASN A 127 21.01 23.08 -9.58
CA ASN A 127 21.55 21.75 -9.87
C ASN A 127 23.00 21.85 -10.38
N GLY A 128 23.81 20.82 -10.15
CA GLY A 128 25.21 20.77 -10.61
C GLY A 128 26.17 21.72 -9.88
N THR A 129 25.67 22.69 -9.12
CA THR A 129 26.49 23.53 -8.22
C THR A 129 27.02 22.71 -7.03
N ALA A 130 28.07 23.20 -6.36
CA ALA A 130 28.60 22.53 -5.16
C ALA A 130 27.51 22.30 -4.09
N GLY A 131 26.58 23.24 -3.92
CA GLY A 131 25.43 23.09 -3.02
C GLY A 131 24.47 22.00 -3.48
N GLY A 132 24.11 21.99 -4.77
CA GLY A 132 23.27 20.94 -5.38
C GLY A 132 23.89 19.54 -5.25
N VAL A 133 25.19 19.41 -5.52
CA VAL A 133 25.94 18.15 -5.38
C VAL A 133 25.95 17.64 -3.95
N VAL A 134 26.21 18.50 -2.96
CA VAL A 134 26.17 18.12 -1.54
C VAL A 134 24.79 17.62 -1.15
N VAL A 135 23.74 18.34 -1.57
CA VAL A 135 22.36 17.94 -1.32
C VAL A 135 22.03 16.60 -1.99
N GLY A 136 22.46 16.38 -3.23
CA GLY A 136 22.32 15.11 -3.93
C GLY A 136 23.01 13.96 -3.21
N LEU A 137 24.25 14.14 -2.76
CA LEU A 137 24.99 13.12 -2.02
C LEU A 137 24.29 12.77 -0.70
N LEU A 138 23.72 13.76 -0.02
CA LEU A 138 22.88 13.52 1.17
C LEU A 138 21.63 12.72 0.82
N ALA A 139 20.99 12.99 -0.33
CA ALA A 139 19.85 12.21 -0.79
C ALA A 139 20.18 10.73 -0.97
N LEU A 140 21.37 10.41 -1.48
CA LEU A 140 21.84 9.02 -1.60
C LEU A 140 22.21 8.39 -0.25
N ALA A 141 22.75 9.18 0.69
CA ALA A 141 23.15 8.69 2.01
C ALA A 141 21.95 8.24 2.87
N ILE A 142 20.77 8.85 2.72
CA ILE A 142 19.57 8.49 3.49
C ILE A 142 19.14 7.03 3.26
N PRO A 143 18.84 6.56 2.02
CA PRO A 143 18.46 5.18 1.81
C PRO A 143 19.60 4.21 2.15
N ALA A 144 20.86 4.57 1.87
CA ALA A 144 22.03 3.75 2.20
C ALA A 144 22.17 3.49 3.71
N THR A 145 21.78 4.45 4.55
CA THR A 145 21.83 4.31 6.01
C THR A 145 20.56 3.71 6.59
N THR A 146 19.38 4.07 6.07
CA THR A 146 18.08 3.68 6.65
C THR A 146 17.64 2.28 6.25
N ILE A 147 17.86 1.84 5.00
CA ILE A 147 17.45 0.50 4.53
C ILE A 147 18.07 -0.62 5.38
N PRO A 148 19.40 -0.64 5.66
CA PRO A 148 19.99 -1.68 6.50
C PRO A 148 19.41 -1.72 7.92
N ILE A 149 19.05 -0.57 8.48
CA ILE A 149 18.42 -0.45 9.79
C ILE A 149 17.02 -1.06 9.74
N PHE A 150 16.22 -0.69 8.73
CA PHE A 150 14.86 -1.19 8.59
C PHE A 150 14.81 -2.68 8.30
N VAL A 151 15.69 -3.21 7.45
CA VAL A 151 15.75 -4.65 7.12
C VAL A 151 15.96 -5.50 8.36
N ARG A 152 16.77 -5.01 9.31
CA ARG A 152 17.05 -5.72 10.56
C ARG A 152 15.86 -5.67 11.53
N ARG A 153 15.16 -4.54 11.59
CA ARG A 153 14.20 -4.28 12.68
C ARG A 153 12.72 -4.45 12.30
N ASN A 154 12.35 -4.22 11.05
CA ASN A 154 10.95 -4.16 10.62
C ASN A 154 10.66 -5.09 9.43
N PRO A 155 9.48 -5.73 9.40
CA PRO A 155 9.02 -6.46 8.24
C PRO A 155 8.52 -5.54 7.11
N ILE A 156 8.02 -4.35 7.44
CA ILE A 156 7.32 -3.46 6.50
C ILE A 156 8.18 -2.33 5.94
N MET A 157 8.93 -1.67 6.82
CA MET A 157 9.72 -0.50 6.46
C MET A 157 10.81 -0.71 5.39
N PRO A 158 11.43 -1.90 5.23
CA PRO A 158 12.37 -2.12 4.12
C PRO A 158 11.73 -1.84 2.78
N ALA A 159 10.49 -2.29 2.63
CA ALA A 159 9.69 -2.18 1.43
C ALA A 159 9.36 -0.72 1.09
N VAL A 160 8.90 0.04 2.08
CA VAL A 160 8.63 1.49 1.97
C VAL A 160 9.92 2.26 1.68
N ALA A 161 10.99 1.95 2.39
CA ALA A 161 12.28 2.62 2.22
C ALA A 161 12.92 2.30 0.87
N THR A 162 12.78 1.08 0.35
CA THR A 162 13.23 0.74 -1.00
C THR A 162 12.43 1.50 -2.06
N ALA A 163 11.10 1.59 -1.93
CA ALA A 163 10.29 2.39 -2.84
C ALA A 163 10.72 3.87 -2.84
N LEU A 164 10.91 4.46 -1.65
CA LEU A 164 11.38 5.85 -1.53
C LEU A 164 12.83 6.03 -1.98
N ALA A 165 13.67 4.99 -1.89
CA ALA A 165 15.06 5.06 -2.34
C ALA A 165 15.19 5.36 -3.83
N TYR A 166 14.23 4.91 -4.65
CA TYR A 166 14.18 5.27 -6.07
C TYR A 166 13.95 6.78 -6.26
N ALA A 167 13.08 7.38 -5.45
CA ALA A 167 12.86 8.82 -5.48
C ALA A 167 14.08 9.60 -4.96
N PHE A 168 14.77 9.10 -3.93
CA PHE A 168 16.05 9.67 -3.48
C PHE A 168 17.16 9.52 -4.52
N LEU A 169 17.19 8.41 -5.25
CA LEU A 169 18.11 8.20 -6.37
C LEU A 169 17.83 9.21 -7.50
N ALA A 170 16.56 9.40 -7.85
CA ALA A 170 16.16 10.42 -8.82
C ALA A 170 16.58 11.84 -8.37
N ALA A 171 16.34 12.18 -7.10
CA ALA A 171 16.77 13.45 -6.53
C ALA A 171 18.31 13.58 -6.56
N PHE A 172 19.07 12.53 -6.28
CA PHE A 172 20.53 12.55 -6.41
C PHE A 172 20.98 12.82 -7.84
N LEU A 173 20.44 12.08 -8.80
CA LEU A 173 20.80 12.22 -10.22
C LEU A 173 20.49 13.62 -10.76
N LEU A 174 19.32 14.16 -10.41
CA LEU A 174 18.93 15.52 -10.75
C LEU A 174 19.85 16.56 -10.08
N ARG A 175 20.05 16.46 -8.77
CA ARG A 175 20.74 17.52 -8.00
C ARG A 175 22.24 17.53 -8.24
N ALA A 176 22.87 16.36 -8.35
CA ALA A 176 24.32 16.23 -8.48
C ALA A 176 24.80 16.32 -9.92
N PHE A 177 24.02 15.85 -10.90
CA PHE A 177 24.46 15.76 -12.29
C PHE A 177 23.61 16.56 -13.27
N ASP A 178 22.51 17.17 -12.80
CA ASP A 178 21.55 17.91 -13.64
C ASP A 178 21.10 17.10 -14.86
N LEU A 179 20.88 15.80 -14.66
CA LEU A 179 20.42 14.92 -15.73
C LEU A 179 18.99 15.25 -16.11
N ASP A 180 18.71 15.04 -17.39
CA ASP A 180 17.36 15.11 -17.93
C ASP A 180 16.43 14.08 -17.25
N ALA A 181 15.16 14.44 -17.11
CA ALA A 181 14.16 13.62 -16.44
C ALA A 181 14.03 12.23 -17.08
N ASP A 182 14.14 12.12 -18.41
CA ASP A 182 13.99 10.84 -19.10
C ASP A 182 15.15 9.89 -18.80
N ILE A 183 16.37 10.44 -18.76
CA ILE A 183 17.57 9.67 -18.40
C ILE A 183 17.45 9.18 -16.95
N ILE A 184 16.96 10.03 -16.04
CA ILE A 184 16.73 9.67 -14.65
C ILE A 184 15.73 8.52 -14.55
N ILE A 185 14.61 8.59 -15.26
CA ILE A 185 13.59 7.55 -15.26
C ILE A 185 14.16 6.22 -15.73
N TRP A 186 14.90 6.20 -16.84
CA TRP A 186 15.56 4.97 -17.32
C TRP A 186 16.54 4.36 -16.31
N ILE A 187 17.33 5.19 -15.62
CA ILE A 187 18.25 4.72 -14.58
C ILE A 187 17.48 4.11 -13.41
N VAL A 188 16.40 4.76 -12.97
CA VAL A 188 15.59 4.29 -11.85
C VAL A 188 14.84 3.01 -12.21
N ASP A 189 14.32 2.89 -13.43
CA ASP A 189 13.73 1.65 -13.95
C ASP A 189 14.74 0.51 -13.99
N GLY A 190 15.95 0.77 -14.49
CA GLY A 190 17.05 -0.19 -14.46
C GLY A 190 17.38 -0.64 -13.04
N ALA A 191 17.41 0.29 -12.08
CA ALA A 191 17.64 -0.02 -10.67
C ALA A 191 16.49 -0.85 -10.05
N LEU A 192 15.24 -0.58 -10.42
CA LEU A 192 14.08 -1.35 -10.01
C LEU A 192 14.15 -2.78 -10.54
N VAL A 193 14.42 -2.96 -11.84
CA VAL A 193 14.57 -4.28 -12.47
C VAL A 193 15.71 -5.07 -11.82
N ALA A 194 16.87 -4.44 -11.61
CA ALA A 194 18.00 -5.07 -10.92
C ALA A 194 17.63 -5.48 -9.48
N THR A 195 16.89 -4.65 -8.76
CA THR A 195 16.43 -4.96 -7.40
C THR A 195 15.44 -6.14 -7.40
N LEU A 196 14.46 -6.16 -8.31
CA LEU A 196 13.52 -7.27 -8.46
C LEU A 196 14.23 -8.56 -8.84
N ALA A 197 15.18 -8.52 -9.76
CA ALA A 197 15.99 -9.68 -10.15
C ALA A 197 16.83 -10.21 -8.98
N GLY A 198 17.49 -9.32 -8.23
CA GLY A 198 18.26 -9.68 -7.04
C GLY A 198 17.39 -10.33 -5.95
N LEU A 199 16.24 -9.72 -5.64
CA LEU A 199 15.28 -10.29 -4.69
C LEU A 199 14.73 -11.63 -5.17
N GLY A 200 14.40 -11.76 -6.46
CA GLY A 200 13.94 -13.01 -7.07
C GLY A 200 14.98 -14.13 -6.98
N LEU A 201 16.26 -13.82 -7.24
CA LEU A 201 17.36 -14.78 -7.10
C LEU A 201 17.57 -15.22 -5.64
N LEU A 202 17.44 -14.28 -4.68
CA LEU A 202 17.51 -14.60 -3.26
C LEU A 202 16.36 -15.52 -2.82
N LEU A 203 15.15 -15.31 -3.35
CA LEU A 203 14.01 -16.20 -3.12
C LEU A 203 14.22 -17.58 -3.75
N TYR A 204 14.81 -17.64 -4.94
CA TYR A 204 15.08 -18.90 -5.65
C TYR A 204 16.14 -19.75 -4.96
N THR A 205 17.22 -19.14 -4.50
CA THR A 205 18.38 -19.85 -3.90
C THR A 205 18.12 -20.38 -2.50
N GLY A 206 16.98 -20.06 -1.88
CA GLY A 206 16.53 -20.66 -0.62
C GLY A 206 17.45 -20.43 0.59
N ARG A 207 18.39 -19.48 0.51
CA ARG A 207 19.52 -19.36 1.46
C ARG A 207 19.17 -18.93 2.89
N ALA A 208 17.91 -18.69 3.25
CA ALA A 208 17.49 -18.62 4.65
C ALA A 208 15.96 -18.64 4.81
N GLU A 209 15.44 -19.61 5.58
CA GLU A 209 14.01 -19.71 5.92
C GLU A 209 13.46 -18.46 6.64
N SER A 210 14.29 -17.76 7.42
CA SER A 210 13.92 -16.51 8.09
C SER A 210 14.01 -15.27 7.19
N VAL A 211 14.80 -15.35 6.10
CA VAL A 211 14.96 -14.29 5.11
C VAL A 211 13.81 -14.33 4.09
N SER A 212 13.25 -15.52 3.79
CA SER A 212 12.22 -15.66 2.75
C SER A 212 11.00 -14.77 2.96
N HIS A 213 10.49 -14.65 4.19
CA HIS A 213 9.29 -13.85 4.47
C HIS A 213 9.50 -12.34 4.34
N ARG A 214 10.67 -11.84 4.79
CA ARG A 214 11.01 -10.40 4.68
C ARG A 214 11.32 -10.05 3.22
N THR A 215 12.10 -10.88 2.55
CA THR A 215 12.44 -10.72 1.13
C THR A 215 11.19 -10.76 0.24
N LEU A 216 10.25 -11.67 0.52
CA LEU A 216 8.97 -11.75 -0.19
C LEU A 216 8.11 -10.50 0.04
N TYR A 217 8.10 -9.96 1.27
CA TYR A 217 7.39 -8.70 1.53
C TYR A 217 8.04 -7.51 0.80
N THR A 218 9.37 -7.39 0.86
CA THR A 218 10.13 -6.37 0.13
C THR A 218 9.90 -6.50 -1.38
N PHE A 219 9.92 -7.72 -1.92
CA PHE A 219 9.63 -8.00 -3.32
C PHE A 219 8.23 -7.56 -3.71
N SER A 220 7.20 -7.94 -2.94
CA SER A 220 5.83 -7.51 -3.17
C SER A 220 5.71 -5.99 -3.20
N VAL A 221 6.26 -5.27 -2.22
CA VAL A 221 6.15 -3.80 -2.22
C VAL A 221 6.99 -3.16 -3.32
N CYS A 222 8.14 -3.72 -3.70
CA CYS A 222 8.88 -3.24 -4.87
C CYS A 222 8.05 -3.37 -6.15
N LEU A 223 7.26 -4.44 -6.31
CA LEU A 223 6.34 -4.55 -7.45
C LEU A 223 5.32 -3.41 -7.47
N TYR A 224 4.73 -3.05 -6.32
CA TYR A 224 3.83 -1.88 -6.25
C TYR A 224 4.57 -0.55 -6.38
N GLY A 225 5.83 -0.47 -5.94
CA GLY A 225 6.70 0.69 -6.17
C GLY A 225 7.05 0.88 -7.65
N GLY A 226 7.04 -0.21 -8.44
CA GLY A 226 7.18 -0.15 -9.89
C GLY A 226 5.97 0.42 -10.62
N TYR A 227 4.79 0.44 -9.98
CA TYR A 227 3.58 0.97 -10.58
C TYR A 227 3.67 2.47 -10.95
N PRO A 228 4.03 3.40 -10.03
CA PRO A 228 4.23 4.80 -10.41
C PRO A 228 5.40 4.99 -11.39
N MET A 229 6.43 4.14 -11.31
CA MET A 229 7.57 4.18 -12.23
C MET A 229 7.14 3.87 -13.67
N VAL A 230 6.37 2.79 -13.89
CA VAL A 230 5.82 2.46 -15.21
C VAL A 230 4.98 3.61 -15.78
N GLY A 231 4.20 4.29 -14.94
CA GLY A 231 3.45 5.48 -15.35
C GLY A 231 4.37 6.64 -15.77
N MET A 232 5.42 6.92 -14.99
CA MET A 232 6.41 7.95 -15.34
C MET A 232 7.17 7.63 -16.62
N THR A 233 7.60 6.38 -16.82
CA THR A 233 8.29 5.91 -18.02
C THR A 233 7.41 5.98 -19.27
N ALA A 234 6.14 5.60 -19.11
CA ALA A 234 5.19 5.65 -20.19
C ALA A 234 4.86 7.08 -20.63
N ILE A 235 4.69 8.00 -19.68
CA ILE A 235 4.36 9.41 -19.97
C ILE A 235 5.58 10.19 -20.45
N GLY A 236 6.74 10.02 -19.81
CA GLY A 236 7.97 10.75 -20.15
C GLY A 236 8.73 10.07 -21.30
N PRO A 237 9.71 9.20 -21.02
CA PRO A 237 10.62 8.68 -22.03
C PRO A 237 10.00 7.98 -23.23
N LEU A 238 8.80 7.39 -23.07
CA LEU A 238 8.11 6.69 -24.14
C LEU A 238 7.03 7.54 -24.82
N GLU A 239 6.72 8.73 -24.28
CA GLU A 239 5.72 9.68 -24.81
C GLU A 239 4.42 8.99 -25.25
N LEU A 240 3.93 8.05 -24.44
CA LEU A 240 2.75 7.24 -24.79
C LEU A 240 1.43 8.00 -24.59
N ASP A 241 1.46 9.20 -24.02
CA ASP A 241 0.29 10.00 -23.65
C ASP A 241 -0.76 9.14 -22.93
N ASP A 242 -2.00 9.11 -23.42
CA ASP A 242 -3.08 8.33 -22.82
C ASP A 242 -2.79 6.81 -22.82
N ASN A 243 -1.97 6.31 -23.76
CA ASN A 243 -1.54 4.90 -23.77
C ASN A 243 -0.66 4.54 -22.56
N ALA A 244 -0.21 5.50 -21.75
CA ALA A 244 0.43 5.21 -20.47
C ALA A 244 -0.47 4.41 -19.52
N LEU A 245 -1.79 4.55 -19.65
CA LEU A 245 -2.76 3.76 -18.88
C LEU A 245 -2.69 2.27 -19.25
N LEU A 246 -2.42 1.93 -20.52
CA LEU A 246 -2.23 0.54 -20.95
C LEU A 246 -0.97 -0.09 -20.33
N ALA A 247 0.11 0.70 -20.17
CA ALA A 247 1.32 0.23 -19.49
C ALA A 247 1.06 -0.06 -18.01
N LEU A 248 0.31 0.83 -17.33
CA LEU A 248 -0.11 0.63 -15.94
C LEU A 248 -1.03 -0.59 -15.78
N ASP A 249 -1.95 -0.81 -16.72
CA ASP A 249 -2.81 -2.00 -16.74
C ASP A 249 -1.99 -3.28 -16.92
N ALA A 250 -1.03 -3.29 -17.86
CA ALA A 250 -0.14 -4.42 -18.07
C ALA A 250 0.66 -4.73 -16.79
N TRP A 251 1.16 -3.72 -16.08
CA TRP A 251 1.85 -3.91 -14.82
C TRP A 251 0.93 -4.46 -13.71
N LEU A 252 -0.30 -3.96 -13.62
CA LEU A 252 -1.31 -4.46 -12.68
C LEU A 252 -1.65 -5.93 -12.94
N LEU A 253 -1.72 -6.33 -14.22
CA LEU A 253 -1.90 -7.72 -14.62
C LEU A 253 -0.72 -8.60 -14.18
N VAL A 254 0.52 -8.10 -14.30
CA VAL A 254 1.72 -8.81 -13.78
C VAL A 254 1.61 -9.02 -12.27
N ILE A 255 1.27 -7.98 -11.50
CA ILE A 255 1.07 -8.08 -10.05
C ILE A 255 -0.01 -9.13 -9.72
N THR A 256 -1.12 -9.10 -10.46
CA THR A 256 -2.26 -10.02 -10.27
C THR A 256 -1.87 -11.46 -10.59
N ALA A 257 -1.16 -11.70 -11.69
CA ALA A 257 -0.67 -13.01 -12.08
C ALA A 257 0.33 -13.57 -11.06
N LEU A 258 1.26 -12.75 -10.57
CA LEU A 258 2.20 -13.12 -9.52
C LEU A 258 1.49 -13.45 -8.20
N ALA A 259 0.46 -12.69 -7.83
CA ALA A 259 -0.34 -12.99 -6.65
C ALA A 259 -1.09 -14.32 -6.79
N LEU A 260 -1.73 -14.59 -7.93
CA LEU A 260 -2.39 -15.87 -8.20
C LEU A 260 -1.41 -17.05 -8.19
N TRP A 261 -0.25 -16.88 -8.83
CA TRP A 261 0.84 -17.85 -8.79
C TRP A 261 1.30 -18.11 -7.36
N GLY A 262 1.51 -17.04 -6.58
CA GLY A 262 1.89 -17.05 -5.17
C GLY A 262 0.91 -17.80 -4.27
N ILE A 263 -0.37 -17.84 -4.62
CA ILE A 263 -1.40 -18.58 -3.86
C ILE A 263 -1.46 -20.04 -4.28
N HIS A 264 -1.39 -20.34 -5.57
CA HIS A 264 -1.77 -21.66 -6.10
C HIS A 264 -0.60 -22.54 -6.51
N ARG A 265 0.43 -21.97 -7.12
CA ARG A 265 1.48 -22.72 -7.83
C ARG A 265 2.88 -22.50 -7.26
N ALA A 266 3.06 -21.47 -6.43
CA ALA A 266 4.34 -21.21 -5.80
C ALA A 266 4.79 -22.39 -4.90
N PRO A 267 6.10 -22.64 -4.80
CA PRO A 267 6.69 -23.56 -3.83
C PRO A 267 6.20 -23.26 -2.41
N ALA A 268 6.16 -24.26 -1.54
CA ALA A 268 5.62 -24.13 -0.18
C ALA A 268 6.24 -22.96 0.61
N ALA A 269 7.56 -22.73 0.44
CA ALA A 269 8.28 -21.65 1.09
C ALA A 269 7.87 -20.23 0.63
N LEU A 270 7.29 -20.10 -0.56
CA LEU A 270 6.85 -18.83 -1.14
C LEU A 270 5.33 -18.68 -1.13
N ARG A 271 4.59 -19.76 -0.84
CA ARG A 271 3.14 -19.76 -0.84
C ARG A 271 2.60 -19.02 0.38
N SER A 272 1.72 -18.06 0.16
CA SER A 272 1.18 -17.24 1.24
C SER A 272 -0.26 -16.84 0.99
N ALA A 273 -1.12 -17.04 2.00
CA ALA A 273 -2.49 -16.54 1.97
C ALA A 273 -2.56 -15.00 1.90
N ARG A 274 -1.46 -14.29 2.23
CA ARG A 274 -1.41 -12.82 2.19
C ARG A 274 -1.48 -12.26 0.76
N TYR A 275 -1.14 -13.04 -0.26
CA TYR A 275 -1.35 -12.66 -1.66
C TYR A 275 -2.82 -12.41 -2.00
N VAL A 276 -3.75 -12.91 -1.18
CA VAL A 276 -5.18 -12.56 -1.28
C VAL A 276 -5.41 -11.06 -1.06
N HIS A 277 -4.61 -10.39 -0.23
CA HIS A 277 -4.68 -8.93 -0.06
C HIS A 277 -4.12 -8.19 -1.27
N HIS A 278 -3.10 -8.74 -1.93
CA HIS A 278 -2.58 -8.19 -3.17
C HIS A 278 -3.61 -8.27 -4.31
N LEU A 279 -4.33 -9.40 -4.42
CA LEU A 279 -5.46 -9.51 -5.34
C LEU A 279 -6.59 -8.53 -5.02
N ALA A 280 -6.92 -8.36 -3.73
CA ALA A 280 -7.93 -7.39 -3.31
C ALA A 280 -7.52 -5.95 -3.69
N ALA A 281 -6.25 -5.60 -3.49
CA ALA A 281 -5.71 -4.31 -3.91
C ALA A 281 -5.75 -4.15 -5.44
N SER A 282 -5.40 -5.19 -6.21
CA SER A 282 -5.49 -5.14 -7.67
C SER A 282 -6.92 -4.90 -8.17
N VAL A 283 -7.91 -5.55 -7.55
CA VAL A 283 -9.33 -5.34 -7.87
C VAL A 283 -9.75 -3.89 -7.59
N LEU A 284 -9.29 -3.28 -6.49
CA LEU A 284 -9.58 -1.86 -6.22
C LEU A 284 -8.87 -0.91 -7.20
N LEU A 285 -7.60 -1.17 -7.51
CA LEU A 285 -6.83 -0.35 -8.46
C LEU A 285 -7.39 -0.44 -9.88
N ALA A 286 -8.07 -1.54 -10.22
CA ALA A 286 -8.76 -1.68 -11.50
C ALA A 286 -9.91 -0.66 -11.67
N ILE A 287 -10.44 -0.05 -10.61
CA ILE A 287 -11.49 0.98 -10.72
C ILE A 287 -10.95 2.23 -11.42
N PRO A 288 -10.01 3.01 -10.83
CA PRO A 288 -9.52 4.23 -11.48
C PRO A 288 -8.82 3.92 -12.80
N LEU A 289 -8.05 2.83 -12.88
CA LEU A 289 -7.34 2.45 -14.10
C LEU A 289 -8.28 2.02 -15.20
N GLY A 290 -9.17 1.06 -14.92
CA GLY A 290 -10.01 0.53 -15.97
C GLY A 290 -10.97 1.60 -16.49
N PHE A 291 -11.42 2.55 -15.66
CA PHE A 291 -12.16 3.71 -16.16
C PHE A 291 -11.29 4.63 -17.01
N GLY A 292 -10.09 4.99 -16.55
CA GLY A 292 -9.15 5.77 -17.35
C GLY A 292 -8.89 5.11 -18.71
N THR A 293 -8.48 3.84 -18.73
CA THR A 293 -8.18 3.12 -19.97
C THR A 293 -9.39 3.00 -20.87
N THR A 294 -10.56 2.62 -20.33
CA THR A 294 -11.73 2.39 -21.17
C THR A 294 -12.33 3.67 -21.72
N LEU A 295 -12.28 4.77 -20.98
CA LEU A 295 -12.85 6.05 -21.39
C LEU A 295 -11.87 6.89 -22.20
N GLU A 296 -10.62 7.03 -21.74
CA GLU A 296 -9.64 7.93 -22.35
C GLU A 296 -8.86 7.25 -23.49
N VAL A 297 -8.51 5.95 -23.35
CA VAL A 297 -7.68 5.27 -24.37
C VAL A 297 -8.52 4.53 -25.40
N LEU A 298 -9.54 3.80 -24.94
CA LEU A 298 -10.38 2.98 -25.81
C LEU A 298 -11.63 3.71 -26.29
N GLU A 299 -11.88 4.93 -25.81
CA GLU A 299 -13.05 5.77 -26.11
C GLU A 299 -14.38 4.99 -26.04
N LEU A 300 -14.47 4.02 -25.11
CA LEU A 300 -15.66 3.21 -24.98
C LEU A 300 -16.81 4.09 -24.48
N PRO A 301 -18.04 3.83 -24.95
CA PRO A 301 -19.20 4.48 -24.37
C PRO A 301 -19.29 4.14 -22.87
N PRO A 302 -19.98 4.96 -22.06
CA PRO A 302 -20.06 4.77 -20.61
C PRO A 302 -20.50 3.36 -20.18
N LEU A 303 -21.41 2.76 -20.97
CA LEU A 303 -21.86 1.37 -20.82
C LEU A 303 -20.71 0.36 -20.98
N GLY A 304 -19.85 0.55 -21.98
CA GLY A 304 -18.69 -0.30 -22.23
C GLY A 304 -17.65 -0.20 -21.12
N ALA A 305 -17.35 1.03 -20.67
CA ALA A 305 -16.44 1.28 -19.56
C ALA A 305 -16.92 0.63 -18.26
N ALA A 306 -18.18 0.85 -17.89
CA ALA A 306 -18.77 0.24 -16.71
C ALA A 306 -18.85 -1.28 -16.80
N ALA A 307 -19.15 -1.85 -17.97
CA ALA A 307 -19.17 -3.29 -18.18
C ALA A 307 -17.78 -3.92 -17.96
N ALA A 308 -16.71 -3.26 -18.42
CA ALA A 308 -15.34 -3.71 -18.19
C ALA A 308 -14.98 -3.72 -16.69
N ILE A 309 -15.29 -2.64 -15.96
CA ILE A 309 -15.06 -2.56 -14.50
C ILE A 309 -15.90 -3.58 -13.74
N ALA A 310 -17.18 -3.70 -14.08
CA ALA A 310 -18.07 -4.69 -13.48
C ALA A 310 -17.57 -6.11 -13.77
N GLY A 311 -17.02 -6.37 -14.95
CA GLY A 311 -16.37 -7.64 -15.32
C GLY A 311 -15.18 -7.97 -14.43
N ALA A 312 -14.26 -7.01 -14.22
CA ALA A 312 -13.14 -7.18 -13.29
C ALA A 312 -13.61 -7.49 -11.87
N GLY A 313 -14.63 -6.76 -11.39
CA GLY A 313 -15.29 -7.03 -10.11
C GLY A 313 -15.94 -8.42 -10.07
N ALA A 314 -16.62 -8.85 -11.12
CA ALA A 314 -17.26 -10.17 -11.20
C ALA A 314 -16.23 -11.31 -11.18
N CYS A 315 -15.10 -11.16 -11.89
CA CYS A 315 -14.00 -12.12 -11.83
C CYS A 315 -13.41 -12.22 -10.41
N GLY A 316 -13.18 -11.08 -9.75
CA GLY A 316 -12.74 -11.03 -8.36
C GLY A 316 -13.75 -11.69 -7.41
N LEU A 317 -15.05 -11.45 -7.62
CA LEU A 317 -16.12 -12.01 -6.80
C LEU A 317 -16.20 -13.53 -6.97
N TRP A 318 -16.16 -14.03 -8.21
CA TRP A 318 -16.13 -15.46 -8.50
C TRP A 318 -14.96 -16.14 -7.79
N TYR A 319 -13.76 -15.59 -7.96
CA TYR A 319 -12.56 -16.10 -7.31
C TYR A 319 -12.68 -16.06 -5.78
N GLY A 320 -13.14 -14.92 -5.25
CA GLY A 320 -13.31 -14.64 -3.84
C GLY A 320 -14.24 -15.64 -3.15
N LEU A 321 -15.39 -15.92 -3.76
CA LEU A 321 -16.38 -16.87 -3.25
C LEU A 321 -15.86 -18.31 -3.30
N ALA A 322 -15.23 -18.71 -4.42
CA ALA A 322 -14.71 -20.06 -4.58
C ALA A 322 -13.57 -20.40 -3.60
N ARG A 323 -12.90 -19.39 -3.02
CA ARG A 323 -11.72 -19.55 -2.16
C ARG A 323 -11.89 -19.01 -0.73
N ASP A 324 -13.11 -18.63 -0.33
CA ASP A 324 -13.41 -17.93 0.94
C ASP A 324 -12.49 -16.70 1.19
N ALA A 325 -12.11 -16.01 0.12
CA ALA A 325 -11.21 -14.87 0.13
C ALA A 325 -11.98 -13.56 0.37
N ARG A 326 -12.39 -13.33 1.62
CA ARG A 326 -13.27 -12.22 2.03
C ARG A 326 -12.83 -10.82 1.58
N SER A 327 -11.53 -10.51 1.64
CA SER A 327 -11.06 -9.19 1.21
C SER A 327 -11.25 -8.97 -0.30
N VAL A 328 -11.09 -10.02 -1.11
CA VAL A 328 -11.33 -9.96 -2.56
C VAL A 328 -12.82 -9.80 -2.82
N VAL A 329 -13.69 -10.54 -2.12
CA VAL A 329 -15.15 -10.40 -2.21
C VAL A 329 -15.56 -8.95 -1.93
N VAL A 330 -15.13 -8.36 -0.81
CA VAL A 330 -15.48 -6.98 -0.44
C VAL A 330 -15.01 -5.98 -1.52
N CYS A 331 -13.76 -6.08 -1.97
CA CYS A 331 -13.22 -5.18 -2.99
C CYS A 331 -13.93 -5.34 -4.34
N SER A 332 -14.33 -6.56 -4.68
CA SER A 332 -15.10 -6.87 -5.88
C SER A 332 -16.51 -6.25 -5.83
N CYS A 333 -17.16 -6.32 -4.66
CA CYS A 333 -18.44 -5.65 -4.45
C CYS A 333 -18.33 -4.14 -4.62
N VAL A 334 -17.28 -3.53 -4.06
CA VAL A 334 -17.00 -2.09 -4.23
C VAL A 334 -16.78 -1.76 -5.71
N THR A 335 -16.02 -2.57 -6.42
CA THR A 335 -15.73 -2.38 -7.86
C THR A 335 -17.01 -2.41 -8.70
N ILE A 336 -17.89 -3.40 -8.48
CA ILE A 336 -19.19 -3.50 -9.15
C ILE A 336 -20.09 -2.31 -8.80
N LEU A 337 -20.10 -1.88 -7.53
CA LEU A 337 -20.87 -0.73 -7.08
C LEU A 337 -20.38 0.57 -7.74
N CYS A 338 -19.07 0.77 -7.87
CA CYS A 338 -18.49 1.91 -8.58
C CYS A 338 -18.88 1.91 -10.06
N ALA A 339 -18.89 0.75 -10.72
CA ALA A 339 -19.37 0.60 -12.10
C ALA A 339 -20.85 1.00 -12.26
N ALA A 340 -21.71 0.48 -11.38
CA ALA A 340 -23.14 0.81 -11.38
C ALA A 340 -23.39 2.29 -11.06
N TRP A 341 -22.62 2.86 -10.12
CA TRP A 341 -22.70 4.27 -9.77
C TRP A 341 -22.30 5.17 -10.94
N TYR A 342 -21.19 4.87 -11.62
CA TYR A 342 -20.73 5.63 -12.79
C TYR A 342 -21.81 5.69 -13.88
N LEU A 343 -22.40 4.54 -14.24
CA LEU A 343 -23.51 4.51 -15.21
C LEU A 343 -24.68 5.38 -14.79
N GLY A 344 -25.03 5.35 -13.52
CA GLY A 344 -26.16 6.12 -13.02
C GLY A 344 -25.90 7.61 -12.88
N VAL A 345 -24.64 8.05 -12.85
CA VAL A 345 -24.27 9.47 -12.89
C VAL A 345 -24.27 9.96 -14.33
N ASP A 346 -23.68 9.21 -15.25
CA ASP A 346 -23.46 9.64 -16.63
C ASP A 346 -24.72 9.50 -17.52
N ALA A 347 -25.58 8.52 -17.24
CA ALA A 347 -26.84 8.31 -17.98
C ALA A 347 -27.98 9.28 -17.60
N GLY A 348 -27.76 10.25 -16.71
CA GLY A 348 -28.72 11.34 -16.42
C GLY A 348 -30.03 10.95 -15.71
N GLU A 349 -30.35 9.67 -15.54
CA GLU A 349 -31.58 9.21 -14.89
C GLU A 349 -31.35 8.78 -13.44
N ARG A 350 -31.49 9.73 -12.51
CA ARG A 350 -31.36 9.53 -11.05
C ARG A 350 -32.16 8.33 -10.50
N LEU A 351 -33.26 7.95 -11.17
CA LEU A 351 -34.15 6.85 -10.78
C LEU A 351 -33.59 5.47 -11.18
N GLY A 352 -32.93 5.36 -12.33
CA GLY A 352 -32.23 4.16 -12.77
C GLY A 352 -31.05 3.81 -11.87
N THR A 353 -30.32 4.83 -11.39
CA THR A 353 -29.22 4.71 -10.42
C THR A 353 -29.69 4.13 -9.08
N VAL A 354 -30.84 4.62 -8.59
CA VAL A 354 -31.45 4.13 -7.35
C VAL A 354 -31.91 2.68 -7.50
N LEU A 355 -32.50 2.30 -8.64
CA LEU A 355 -32.91 0.92 -8.93
C LEU A 355 -31.72 -0.03 -9.11
N ALA A 356 -30.65 0.40 -9.78
CA ALA A 356 -29.43 -0.38 -9.94
C ALA A 356 -28.72 -0.58 -8.59
N LEU A 357 -28.62 0.45 -7.75
CA LEU A 357 -28.08 0.35 -6.40
C LEU A 357 -28.96 -0.55 -5.51
N ALA A 358 -30.29 -0.47 -5.62
CA ALA A 358 -31.21 -1.34 -4.89
C ALA A 358 -31.10 -2.81 -5.34
N PHE A 359 -31.04 -3.07 -6.65
CA PHE A 359 -30.84 -4.42 -7.19
C PHE A 359 -29.49 -5.00 -6.77
N THR A 360 -28.42 -4.19 -6.82
CA THR A 360 -27.08 -4.59 -6.39
C THR A 360 -27.04 -4.87 -4.88
N ALA A 361 -27.76 -4.07 -4.08
CA ALA A 361 -27.93 -4.32 -2.64
C ALA A 361 -28.70 -5.63 -2.38
N VAL A 362 -29.75 -5.92 -3.15
CA VAL A 362 -30.51 -7.19 -3.07
C VAL A 362 -29.63 -8.38 -3.45
N LEU A 363 -28.82 -8.25 -4.51
CA LEU A 363 -27.85 -9.27 -4.92
C LEU A 363 -26.81 -9.51 -3.83
N PHE A 364 -26.28 -8.46 -3.19
CA PHE A 364 -25.35 -8.60 -2.07
C PHE A 364 -26.00 -9.23 -0.83
N PHE A 365 -27.26 -8.90 -0.52
CA PHE A 365 -28.02 -9.59 0.52
C PHE A 365 -28.24 -11.06 0.20
N TRP A 366 -28.52 -11.40 -1.06
CA TRP A 366 -28.68 -12.78 -1.51
C TRP A 366 -27.36 -13.59 -1.43
N VAL A 367 -26.23 -13.00 -1.84
CA VAL A 367 -24.91 -13.62 -1.70
C VAL A 367 -24.54 -13.78 -0.21
N ALA A 368 -24.81 -12.77 0.62
CA ALA A 368 -24.57 -12.84 2.07
C ALA A 368 -25.41 -13.95 2.74
N THR A 369 -26.66 -14.14 2.33
CA THR A 369 -27.52 -15.22 2.86
C THR A 369 -27.12 -16.61 2.37
N ARG A 370 -26.58 -16.74 1.16
CA ARG A 370 -25.97 -18.00 0.67
C ARG A 370 -24.71 -18.37 1.46
N LEU A 371 -23.85 -17.39 1.76
CA LEU A 371 -22.66 -17.57 2.58
C LEU A 371 -22.99 -17.93 4.04
N GLY A 372 -24.11 -17.43 4.57
CA GLY A 372 -24.61 -17.81 5.90
C GLY A 372 -25.03 -19.28 5.99
N ARG A 373 -25.74 -19.79 4.96
CA ARG A 373 -26.24 -21.19 4.96
C ARG A 373 -25.13 -22.24 4.81
N MET A 374 -24.04 -21.93 4.11
CA MET A 374 -22.88 -22.83 3.99
C MET A 374 -22.05 -22.96 5.28
N ARG A 375 -22.36 -22.16 6.31
CA ARG A 375 -21.74 -22.25 7.65
C ARG A 375 -22.52 -23.13 8.62
N GLU A 376 -23.74 -23.52 8.26
CA GLU A 376 -24.66 -24.32 9.09
C GLU A 376 -24.78 -25.77 8.61
N SER A 377 -24.15 -26.11 7.48
CA SER A 377 -23.93 -27.47 6.96
C SER A 377 -22.47 -27.87 7.13
#